data_AF-A0A7V4H2M6-F1
#
_entry.id   AF-A0A7V4H2M6-F1
#
_cell.length_a   1.000
_cell.length_b   1.000
_cell.length_c   1.000
_cell.angle_alpha   90.00
_cell.angle_beta   90.00
_cell.angle_gamma   90.00
#
_symmetry.space_group_name_H-M   'P 1'
#
loop_
_entity.id
_entity.type
_entity.pdbx_description
1 polymer ?
#
loop_
_entity_poly.entity_id
_entity_poly.type
_entity_poly.pdbx_seq_one_letter_code
_entity_poly.pdbx_strand_id
1 'polypeptide(L)'
;MNQRYVGEMVKACAERRWRRLCVVGGSPNAREELERLVAGRLELRLVDGTRARTDKEARADLTWSHCVVLWGSTQLDHKVSEHYTGPRVTTVARRGIAELAKEVVAAARRE
;
A
#
# COMPACT_ATOMS: atom_id res chain seq x y z
N MET A 1 -16.58 -10.03 -1.13
CA MET A 1 -16.65 -8.85 -0.23
C MET A 1 -15.53 -7.85 -0.49
N ASN A 2 -14.26 -8.28 -0.61
CA ASN A 2 -13.11 -7.39 -0.89
C ASN A 2 -13.22 -6.57 -2.18
N GLN A 3 -13.87 -7.11 -3.23
CA GLN A 3 -14.07 -6.42 -4.50
C GLN A 3 -14.73 -5.05 -4.37
N ARG A 4 -15.72 -4.88 -3.47
CA ARG A 4 -16.39 -3.59 -3.28
C ARG A 4 -15.42 -2.55 -2.73
N TYR A 5 -14.69 -2.89 -1.67
CA TYR A 5 -13.72 -1.98 -1.05
C TYR A 5 -12.58 -1.63 -2.02
N VAL A 6 -12.07 -2.61 -2.76
CA VAL A 6 -11.06 -2.35 -3.79
C VAL A 6 -11.61 -1.49 -4.93
N GLY A 7 -12.88 -1.67 -5.32
CA GLY A 7 -13.54 -0.81 -6.30
C GLY A 7 -13.60 0.65 -5.85
N GLU A 8 -13.99 0.89 -4.59
CA GLU A 8 -14.01 2.23 -3.99
C GLU A 8 -12.59 2.83 -3.92
N MET A 9 -11.59 2.02 -3.55
CA MET A 9 -10.18 2.42 -3.56
C MET A 9 -9.69 2.83 -4.95
N VAL A 10 -9.93 2.00 -5.97
CA VAL A 10 -9.53 2.31 -7.35
C VAL A 10 -10.19 3.59 -7.84
N LYS A 11 -11.47 3.81 -7.52
CA LYS A 11 -12.18 5.05 -7.86
C LYS A 11 -11.52 6.28 -7.20
N ALA A 12 -11.26 6.22 -5.90
CA ALA A 12 -10.62 7.32 -5.18
C ALA A 12 -9.19 7.62 -5.72
N CYS A 13 -8.42 6.57 -6.02
CA CYS A 13 -7.13 6.71 -6.68
C CYS A 13 -7.26 7.37 -8.06
N ALA A 14 -8.23 6.96 -8.87
CA ALA A 14 -8.45 7.51 -10.21
C ALA A 14 -8.83 9.01 -10.17
N GLU A 15 -9.69 9.41 -9.22
CA GLU A 15 -10.06 10.82 -8.99
C GLU A 15 -8.83 11.70 -8.68
N ARG A 16 -7.82 11.12 -8.00
CA ARG A 16 -6.53 11.77 -7.71
C ARG A 16 -5.44 11.53 -8.76
N ARG A 17 -5.76 10.83 -9.85
CA ARG A 17 -4.80 10.37 -10.88
C ARG A 17 -3.67 9.51 -10.29
N TRP A 18 -3.86 8.90 -9.14
CA TRP A 18 -2.93 7.93 -8.56
C TRP A 18 -3.02 6.62 -9.35
N ARG A 19 -1.91 6.27 -10.01
CA ARG A 19 -1.79 5.02 -10.80
C ARG A 19 -0.86 3.99 -10.19
N ARG A 20 0.00 4.42 -9.28
CA ARG A 20 1.12 3.65 -8.73
C ARG A 20 1.03 3.66 -7.21
N LEU A 21 0.90 2.49 -6.60
CA LEU A 21 0.86 2.30 -5.15
C LEU A 21 1.98 1.34 -4.74
N CYS A 22 2.66 1.65 -3.64
CA CYS A 22 3.58 0.72 -3.00
C CYS A 22 2.90 0.13 -1.76
N VAL A 23 2.96 -1.18 -1.57
CA VAL A 23 2.43 -1.86 -0.39
C VAL A 23 3.58 -2.61 0.26
N VAL A 24 3.90 -2.27 1.50
CA VAL A 24 4.98 -2.86 2.27
C VAL A 24 4.39 -3.75 3.36
N GLY A 25 4.71 -5.03 3.36
CA GLY A 25 4.11 -6.02 4.26
C GLY A 25 2.94 -6.78 3.64
N GLY A 26 2.03 -7.25 4.48
CA GLY A 26 0.97 -8.19 4.08
C GLY A 26 1.48 -9.61 3.86
N SER A 27 0.61 -10.60 4.08
CA SER A 27 0.93 -12.00 3.78
C SER A 27 1.04 -12.21 2.26
N PRO A 28 1.82 -13.21 1.78
CA PRO A 28 1.92 -13.53 0.35
C PRO A 28 0.53 -13.67 -0.32
N ASN A 29 -0.37 -14.45 0.28
CA ASN A 29 -1.72 -14.65 -0.25
C ASN A 29 -2.52 -13.35 -0.37
N ALA A 30 -2.40 -12.45 0.62
CA ALA A 30 -3.12 -11.18 0.61
C ALA A 30 -2.56 -10.20 -0.44
N ARG A 31 -1.24 -10.23 -0.66
CA ARG A 31 -0.56 -9.47 -1.73
C ARG A 31 -1.01 -9.94 -3.11
N GLU A 32 -1.01 -11.25 -3.35
CA GLU A 32 -1.49 -11.82 -4.62
C GLU A 32 -2.97 -11.55 -4.87
N GLU A 33 -3.82 -11.66 -3.84
CA GLU A 33 -5.24 -11.33 -3.97
C GLU A 33 -5.44 -9.84 -4.28
N LEU A 34 -4.71 -8.94 -3.61
CA LEU A 34 -4.78 -7.51 -3.88
C LEU A 34 -4.35 -7.20 -5.33
N GLU A 35 -3.25 -7.79 -5.80
CA GLU A 35 -2.77 -7.65 -7.17
C GLU A 35 -3.81 -8.09 -8.19
N ARG A 36 -4.38 -9.29 -8.02
CA ARG A 36 -5.48 -9.77 -8.88
C ARG A 36 -6.66 -8.82 -8.87
N LEU A 37 -7.02 -8.31 -7.69
CA LEU A 37 -8.17 -7.41 -7.57
C LEU A 37 -7.92 -6.08 -8.27
N VAL A 38 -6.72 -5.52 -8.28
CA VAL A 38 -6.46 -4.21 -8.94
C VAL A 38 -5.87 -4.31 -10.34
N ALA A 39 -5.62 -5.52 -10.84
CA ALA A 39 -4.99 -5.77 -12.13
C ALA A 39 -5.60 -4.92 -13.26
N GLY A 40 -4.74 -4.26 -14.03
CA GLY A 40 -5.12 -3.36 -15.12
C GLY A 40 -5.70 -2.00 -14.70
N ARG A 41 -5.83 -1.72 -13.40
CA ARG A 41 -6.40 -0.47 -12.87
C ARG A 41 -5.40 0.33 -12.04
N LEU A 42 -4.50 -0.36 -11.34
CA LEU A 42 -3.40 0.24 -10.59
C LEU A 42 -2.14 -0.61 -10.78
N GLU A 43 -0.99 0.05 -10.87
CA GLU A 43 0.32 -0.58 -10.76
C GLU A 43 0.67 -0.70 -9.28
N LEU A 44 0.98 -1.92 -8.85
CA LEU A 44 1.41 -2.20 -7.49
C LEU A 44 2.91 -2.52 -7.45
N ARG A 45 3.58 -1.98 -6.44
CA ARG A 45 4.85 -2.52 -5.96
C ARG A 45 4.61 -3.19 -4.62
N LEU A 46 4.80 -4.50 -4.57
CA LEU A 46 4.56 -5.31 -3.38
C LEU A 46 5.90 -5.64 -2.72
N VAL A 47 6.15 -5.05 -1.55
CA VAL A 47 7.40 -5.22 -0.79
C VAL A 47 7.14 -6.16 0.39
N ASP A 48 8.00 -7.15 0.54
CA ASP A 48 7.97 -8.07 1.69
C ASP A 48 8.47 -7.35 2.95
N GLY A 49 7.59 -7.15 3.93
CA GLY A 49 7.93 -6.48 5.18
C GLY A 49 8.82 -7.29 6.14
N THR A 50 9.14 -8.54 5.80
CA THR A 50 10.06 -9.40 6.56
C THR A 50 11.51 -9.33 6.07
N ARG A 51 11.74 -8.72 4.91
CA ARG A 51 13.09 -8.58 4.33
C ARG A 51 13.65 -7.21 4.65
N ALA A 52 14.93 -7.18 5.01
CA ALA A 52 15.65 -5.92 5.18
C ALA A 52 15.58 -5.12 3.87
N ARG A 53 15.16 -3.86 3.98
CA ARG A 53 15.21 -2.87 2.90
C ARG A 53 16.28 -1.85 3.21
N THR A 54 16.96 -1.38 2.18
CA THR A 54 17.90 -0.26 2.31
C THR A 54 17.19 1.08 2.15
N ASP A 55 17.77 2.15 2.70
CA ASP A 55 17.29 3.53 2.50
C ASP A 55 17.09 3.89 1.02
N LYS A 56 18.06 3.50 0.18
CA LYS A 56 18.04 3.80 -1.26
C LYS A 56 16.82 3.20 -1.93
N GLU A 57 16.50 1.98 -1.55
CA GLU A 57 15.39 1.23 -2.10
C GLU A 57 14.03 1.77 -1.61
N ALA A 58 13.91 2.07 -0.31
CA ALA A 58 12.71 2.70 0.23
C ALA A 58 12.46 4.08 -0.40
N ARG A 59 13.53 4.86 -0.64
CA ARG A 59 13.44 6.14 -1.35
C ARG A 59 13.00 5.97 -2.81
N ALA A 60 13.47 4.92 -3.48
CA ALA A 60 13.01 4.61 -4.83
C ALA A 60 11.51 4.23 -4.86
N ASP A 61 11.04 3.51 -3.84
CA ASP A 61 9.63 3.15 -3.68
C ASP A 61 8.74 4.39 -3.41
N LEU A 62 9.20 5.29 -2.53
CA LEU A 62 8.56 6.58 -2.24
C LEU A 62 8.50 7.50 -3.47
N THR A 63 9.55 7.49 -4.30
CA THR A 63 9.61 8.32 -5.52
C THR A 63 8.71 7.77 -6.62
N TRP A 64 8.62 6.44 -6.74
CA TRP A 64 7.83 5.79 -7.78
C TRP A 64 6.32 5.82 -7.48
N SER A 65 5.93 5.70 -6.23
CA SER A 65 4.51 5.61 -5.83
C SER A 65 3.87 6.98 -5.53
N HIS A 66 2.56 7.06 -5.73
CA HIS A 66 1.77 8.20 -5.27
C HIS A 66 1.40 8.05 -3.79
N CYS A 67 1.33 6.81 -3.31
CA CYS A 67 1.08 6.46 -1.92
C CYS A 67 1.80 5.14 -1.58
N VAL A 68 2.44 5.12 -0.41
CA VAL A 68 3.02 3.94 0.21
C VAL A 68 2.11 3.50 1.36
N VAL A 69 1.74 2.23 1.36
CA VAL A 69 0.90 1.61 2.38
C VAL A 69 1.73 0.65 3.20
N LEU A 70 1.95 0.96 4.48
CA LEU A 70 2.57 0.06 5.44
C LEU A 70 1.51 -0.89 5.98
N TRP A 71 1.47 -2.11 5.46
CA TRP A 71 0.46 -3.12 5.75
C TRP A 71 0.99 -4.15 6.75
N GLY A 72 1.05 -3.75 8.01
CA GLY A 72 1.58 -4.59 9.08
C GLY A 72 0.75 -4.42 10.35
N SER A 73 0.09 -5.50 10.78
CA SER A 73 -0.65 -5.48 12.06
C SER A 73 0.25 -5.73 13.28
N THR A 74 1.42 -6.35 13.12
CA THR A 74 2.31 -6.71 14.26
C THR A 74 3.78 -6.96 13.91
N GLN A 75 4.21 -6.88 12.63
CA GLN A 75 5.60 -7.20 12.23
C GLN A 75 5.91 -6.56 10.87
N LEU A 76 5.99 -5.22 10.82
CA LEU A 76 7.06 -4.67 10.00
C LEU A 76 8.28 -4.72 10.91
N ASP A 77 9.39 -5.27 10.44
CA ASP A 77 10.66 -5.01 11.14
C ASP A 77 10.78 -3.49 11.27
N HIS A 78 10.99 -3.01 12.50
CA HIS A 78 11.07 -1.57 12.78
C HIS A 78 12.05 -0.88 11.82
N LYS A 79 13.12 -1.59 11.43
CA LYS A 79 14.10 -1.14 10.44
C LYS A 79 13.48 -0.85 9.07
N VAL A 80 12.54 -1.66 8.61
CA VAL A 80 11.88 -1.44 7.31
C VAL A 80 10.93 -0.26 7.38
N SER A 81 10.12 -0.16 8.44
CA SER A 81 9.14 0.95 8.58
C SER A 81 9.80 2.32 8.74
N GLU A 82 10.97 2.39 9.40
CA GLU A 82 11.73 3.63 9.59
C GLU A 82 12.15 4.28 8.27
N HIS A 83 12.40 3.47 7.24
CA HIS A 83 12.77 3.97 5.92
C HIS A 83 11.58 4.56 5.12
N TYR A 84 10.34 4.27 5.53
CA TYR A 84 9.13 4.78 4.88
C TYR A 84 8.47 5.85 5.74
N THR A 85 8.92 7.09 5.58
CA THR A 85 8.33 8.26 6.25
C THR A 85 7.99 9.34 5.22
N GLY A 86 6.92 10.10 5.48
CA GLY A 86 6.51 11.22 4.63
C GLY A 86 4.99 11.37 4.47
N PRO A 87 4.53 12.44 3.80
CA PRO A 87 3.12 12.77 3.66
C PRO A 87 2.32 11.74 2.84
N ARG A 88 3.01 10.96 2.00
CA ARG A 88 2.43 9.94 1.12
C ARG A 88 2.46 8.54 1.72
N VAL A 89 2.84 8.40 2.99
CA VAL A 89 2.90 7.12 3.70
C VAL A 89 1.68 6.97 4.60
N THR A 90 0.96 5.86 4.48
CA THR A 90 -0.16 5.52 5.36
C THR A 90 0.04 4.15 5.97
N THR A 91 -0.30 3.98 7.24
CA THR A 91 -0.13 2.71 7.96
C THR A 91 -1.49 2.05 8.19
N VAL A 92 -1.57 0.76 7.90
CA VAL A 92 -2.76 -0.07 8.08
C VAL A 92 -2.50 -1.04 9.22
N ALA A 93 -3.02 -0.71 10.41
CA ALA A 93 -2.83 -1.51 11.62
C ALA A 93 -3.61 -2.84 11.61
N ARG A 94 -4.65 -2.97 10.79
CA ARG A 94 -5.51 -4.16 10.76
C ARG A 94 -5.16 -5.09 9.59
N ARG A 95 -5.29 -6.40 9.83
CA ARG A 95 -5.14 -7.41 8.77
C ARG A 95 -6.36 -7.36 7.84
N GLY A 96 -6.13 -7.39 6.53
CA GLY A 96 -7.19 -7.54 5.53
C GLY A 96 -7.18 -6.48 4.43
N ILE A 97 -7.53 -6.92 3.22
CA ILE A 97 -7.57 -6.08 2.00
C ILE A 97 -8.60 -4.97 2.13
N ALA A 98 -9.73 -5.24 2.78
CA ALA A 98 -10.77 -4.24 3.01
C ALA A 98 -10.27 -3.05 3.84
N GLU A 99 -9.51 -3.31 4.91
CA GLU A 99 -8.97 -2.24 5.76
C GLU A 99 -7.87 -1.46 5.01
N LEU A 100 -7.01 -2.15 4.24
CA LEU A 100 -6.06 -1.49 3.35
C LEU A 100 -6.77 -0.55 2.36
N ALA A 101 -7.82 -1.02 1.71
CA ALA A 101 -8.57 -0.25 0.74
C ALA A 101 -9.21 1.00 1.36
N LYS A 102 -9.79 0.88 2.56
CA LYS A 102 -10.36 2.01 3.30
C LYS A 102 -9.31 3.06 3.65
N GLU A 103 -8.13 2.65 4.11
CA GLU A 103 -7.06 3.59 4.45
C GLU A 103 -6.52 4.32 3.23
N VAL A 104 -6.39 3.64 2.09
CA VAL A 104 -5.99 4.29 0.83
C VAL A 104 -7.05 5.29 0.37
N VAL A 105 -8.35 4.96 0.47
CA VAL A 105 -9.43 5.92 0.19
C VAL A 105 -9.34 7.14 1.10
N ALA A 106 -9.12 6.93 2.40
CA ALA A 106 -8.98 8.02 3.35
C ALA A 106 -7.75 8.89 3.02
N ALA A 107 -6.61 8.28 2.69
CA ALA A 107 -5.41 8.99 2.27
C ALA A 107 -5.64 9.83 1.00
N ALA A 108 -6.27 9.25 -0.03
CA ALA A 108 -6.61 9.94 -1.26
C ALA A 108 -7.61 11.10 -1.05
N ARG A 109 -8.33 11.15 0.07
CA ARG A 109 -9.26 12.25 0.39
C ARG A 109 -8.64 13.37 1.23
N ARG A 110 -7.50 13.12 1.89
CA ARG A 110 -6.86 14.09 2.81
C ARG A 110 -5.95 15.10 2.10
N GLU A 111 -5.41 14.76 0.93
CA GLU A 111 -4.68 15.71 0.08
C GLU A 111 -5.62 16.60 -0.75
#